data_AF-A0ABC9WLD8-F1
#
_entry.id   AF-A0ABC9WLD8-F1
#
_cell.length_a   1.000
_cell.length_b   1.000
_cell.length_c   1.000
_cell.angle_alpha   90.00
_cell.angle_beta   90.00
_cell.angle_gamma   90.00
#
_symmetry.space_group_name_H-M   'P 1'
#
loop_
_entity.id
_entity.type
_entity.pdbx_description
1 polymer ?
#
loop_
_entity_poly.entity_id
_entity_poly.type
_entity_poly.pdbx_seq_one_letter_code
_entity_poly.pdbx_strand_id
1 'polypeptide(L)'
;MANPAKWERLRPLRPDTLRPPMINLNVDDEVQFVRRTLKVKKPRFDASLVYLTRKFMDLVKTAPDGVLDLNEVATTLGVRKRRVYDITNVLDGIHLIQKRSKNLIQWV
;
A
#
# COMPACT_ATOMS: atom_id res chain seq x y z
N MET A 1 -28.14 -32.97 16.73
CA MET A 1 -28.70 -32.81 15.37
C MET A 1 -29.20 -31.38 15.22
N ALA A 2 -28.66 -30.60 14.29
CA ALA A 2 -29.01 -29.19 14.14
C ALA A 2 -30.36 -29.02 13.43
N ASN A 3 -31.20 -28.12 13.94
CA ASN A 3 -32.55 -27.86 13.43
C ASN A 3 -32.52 -27.29 11.99
N PRO A 4 -33.19 -27.92 11.01
CA PRO A 4 -33.17 -27.52 9.61
C PRO A 4 -33.81 -26.14 9.33
N ALA A 5 -34.58 -25.56 10.24
CA ALA A 5 -35.26 -24.27 10.03
C ALA A 5 -34.32 -23.03 10.07
N LYS A 6 -33.01 -23.21 10.25
CA LYS A 6 -32.05 -22.08 10.38
C LYS A 6 -31.61 -21.51 9.03
N TRP A 7 -31.62 -22.30 7.95
CA TRP A 7 -31.07 -21.88 6.65
C TRP A 7 -32.09 -21.19 5.73
N GLU A 8 -33.40 -21.36 5.96
CA GLU A 8 -34.47 -20.80 5.12
C GLU A 8 -34.66 -19.28 5.24
N ARG A 9 -34.01 -18.61 6.21
CA ARG A 9 -34.07 -17.15 6.37
C ARG A 9 -32.95 -16.38 5.66
N LEU A 10 -32.01 -17.07 5.01
CA LEU A 10 -30.94 -16.41 4.26
C LEU A 10 -31.43 -16.09 2.85
N ARG A 11 -32.03 -14.90 2.68
CA ARG A 11 -32.30 -14.37 1.34
C ARG A 11 -30.97 -14.19 0.59
N PRO A 12 -30.88 -14.54 -0.70
CA PRO A 12 -29.66 -14.30 -1.48
C PRO A 12 -29.35 -12.80 -1.49
N LEU A 13 -28.13 -12.44 -1.10
CA LEU A 13 -27.67 -11.05 -1.16
C LEU A 13 -27.66 -10.62 -2.64
N ARG A 14 -28.34 -9.51 -2.95
CA ARG A 14 -28.37 -8.93 -4.30
C ARG A 14 -26.95 -8.51 -4.69
N PRO A 15 -26.48 -8.83 -5.91
CA PRO A 15 -25.09 -8.58 -6.32
C PRO A 15 -24.69 -7.09 -6.32
N ASP A 16 -25.66 -6.17 -6.41
CA ASP A 16 -25.40 -4.73 -6.45
C ASP A 16 -25.02 -4.09 -5.10
N THR A 17 -25.12 -4.83 -4.00
CA THR A 17 -24.77 -4.33 -2.65
C THR A 17 -23.29 -4.55 -2.28
N LEU A 18 -22.51 -5.19 -3.17
CA LEU A 18 -21.12 -5.56 -2.95
C LEU A 18 -20.12 -4.71 -3.76
N ARG A 19 -20.47 -3.51 -4.21
CA ARG A 19 -19.43 -2.55 -4.63
C ARG A 19 -18.81 -1.98 -3.36
N PRO A 20 -17.57 -2.36 -2.97
CA PRO A 20 -16.88 -1.64 -1.92
C PRO A 20 -16.72 -0.20 -2.41
N PRO A 21 -16.85 0.82 -1.54
CA PRO A 21 -16.48 2.17 -1.96
C PRO A 21 -15.05 2.11 -2.44
N MET A 22 -14.83 2.42 -3.73
CA MET A 22 -13.48 2.55 -4.25
C MET A 22 -12.81 3.65 -3.43
N ILE A 23 -11.83 3.26 -2.62
CA ILE A 23 -11.03 4.22 -1.87
C ILE A 23 -10.41 5.18 -2.89
N ASN A 24 -10.76 6.46 -2.82
CA ASN A 24 -10.11 7.47 -3.65
C ASN A 24 -8.65 7.56 -3.20
N LEU A 25 -7.74 7.09 -4.05
CA LEU A 25 -6.30 7.09 -3.80
C LEU A 25 -5.64 8.44 -4.12
N ASN A 26 -6.42 9.45 -4.53
CA ASN A 26 -5.94 10.80 -4.74
C ASN A 26 -5.87 11.55 -3.41
N VAL A 27 -4.77 11.32 -2.68
CA VAL A 27 -4.39 12.11 -1.51
C VAL A 27 -3.36 13.15 -1.96
N ASP A 28 -3.73 14.00 -2.90
CA ASP A 28 -2.94 15.19 -3.23
C ASP A 28 -3.36 16.31 -2.27
N ASP A 29 -2.50 16.53 -1.27
CA ASP A 29 -2.06 17.81 -0.69
C ASP A 29 -3.05 18.88 -0.16
N GLU A 30 -4.36 18.70 -0.17
CA GLU A 30 -5.32 19.78 0.22
C GLU A 30 -5.95 19.62 1.63
N VAL A 31 -5.20 19.16 2.64
CA VAL A 31 -5.74 19.02 4.03
C VAL A 31 -4.79 19.60 5.09
N GLN A 32 -4.14 20.73 4.80
CA GLN A 32 -3.39 21.47 5.82
C GLN A 32 -4.25 22.52 6.55
N PHE A 33 -5.26 23.11 5.88
CA PHE A 33 -5.96 24.28 6.43
C PHE A 33 -7.03 23.96 7.50
N VAL A 34 -7.69 22.79 7.43
CA VAL A 34 -8.87 22.48 8.28
C VAL A 34 -8.51 21.88 9.66
N ARG A 35 -7.24 21.55 9.91
CA ARG A 35 -6.83 20.72 11.06
C ARG A 35 -6.72 21.43 12.42
N ARG A 36 -6.88 22.76 12.51
CA ARG A 36 -6.60 23.48 13.77
C ARG A 36 -7.60 23.25 14.90
N THR A 37 -8.80 22.70 14.66
CA THR A 37 -9.86 22.69 15.68
C THR A 37 -10.37 21.30 16.11
N LEU A 38 -9.93 20.20 15.48
CA LEU A 38 -10.36 18.85 15.89
C LEU A 38 -9.15 17.90 15.93
N LYS A 39 -8.90 17.26 17.09
CA LYS A 39 -7.96 16.12 17.23
C LYS A 39 -8.53 14.90 16.48
N VAL A 40 -8.56 14.98 15.16
CA VAL A 40 -8.88 13.84 14.30
C VAL A 40 -7.74 12.84 14.45
N LYS A 41 -8.01 11.65 14.98
CA LYS A 41 -7.05 10.55 14.98
C LYS A 41 -6.56 10.38 13.55
N LYS A 42 -5.25 10.57 13.31
CA LYS A 42 -4.65 10.35 11.98
C LYS A 42 -5.10 8.97 11.49
N PRO A 43 -5.76 8.87 10.32
CA PRO A 43 -6.12 7.57 9.77
C PRO A 43 -4.86 6.71 9.69
N ARG A 44 -4.96 5.40 9.95
CA ARG A 44 -3.81 4.45 9.87
C ARG A 44 -3.21 4.32 8.45
N PHE A 45 -3.60 5.17 7.52
CA PHE A 45 -3.21 5.14 6.11
C PHE A 45 -1.74 5.47 5.90
N ASP A 46 -1.13 6.25 6.81
CA ASP A 46 0.27 6.68 6.77
C ASP A 46 1.27 5.50 6.79
N ALA A 47 0.83 4.29 7.18
CA ALA A 47 1.64 3.06 7.18
C ALA A 47 1.12 1.98 6.21
N SER A 48 0.18 2.33 5.33
CA SER A 48 -0.37 1.40 4.35
C SER A 48 0.68 1.03 3.29
N LEU A 49 0.63 -0.20 2.78
CA LEU A 49 1.54 -0.63 1.71
C LEU A 49 1.39 0.27 0.46
N VAL A 50 0.16 0.69 0.14
CA VAL A 50 -0.12 1.59 -0.99
C VAL A 50 0.62 2.93 -0.85
N TYR A 51 0.58 3.54 0.34
CA TYR A 51 1.32 4.78 0.61
C TYR A 51 2.84 4.58 0.47
N LEU A 52 3.36 3.49 1.02
CA LEU A 52 4.79 3.15 0.93
C LEU A 52 5.22 2.88 -0.50
N THR A 53 4.41 2.19 -1.30
CA THR A 53 4.69 1.94 -2.72
C THR A 53 4.74 3.23 -3.52
N ARG A 54 3.84 4.19 -3.26
CA ARG A 54 3.89 5.51 -3.93
C ARG A 54 5.22 6.22 -3.65
N LYS A 55 5.60 6.31 -2.37
CA LYS A 55 6.88 6.92 -1.98
C LYS A 55 8.09 6.15 -2.51
N PHE A 56 8.02 4.82 -2.55
CA PHE A 56 9.05 3.99 -3.17
C PHE A 56 9.22 4.33 -4.66
N MET A 57 8.12 4.48 -5.41
CA MET A 57 8.18 4.85 -6.83
C MET A 57 8.75 6.26 -7.05
N ASP A 58 8.48 7.19 -6.13
CA ASP A 58 9.13 8.51 -6.19
C ASP A 58 10.65 8.38 -6.06
N LEU A 59 11.14 7.52 -5.15
CA LEU A 59 12.58 7.24 -5.01
C LEU A 59 13.17 6.60 -6.27
N VAL A 60 12.46 5.65 -6.89
CA VAL A 60 12.89 5.04 -8.17
C VAL A 60 13.09 6.12 -9.24
N LYS A 61 12.13 7.05 -9.39
CA LYS A 61 12.19 8.11 -10.42
C LYS A 61 13.35 9.08 -10.22
N THR A 62 13.75 9.31 -8.97
CA THR A 62 14.87 10.19 -8.64
C THR A 62 16.22 9.49 -8.62
N ALA A 63 16.24 8.16 -8.58
CA ALA A 63 17.46 7.39 -8.44
C ALA A 63 18.26 7.36 -9.76
N PRO A 64 19.59 7.57 -9.71
CA PRO A 64 20.44 7.42 -10.88
C PRO A 64 20.40 5.97 -11.37
N ASP A 65 20.23 5.79 -12.69
CA ASP A 65 20.11 4.49 -13.38
C ASP A 65 19.00 3.57 -12.85
N GLY A 66 18.05 4.12 -12.08
CA GLY A 66 16.97 3.37 -11.43
C GLY A 66 17.46 2.41 -10.34
N VAL A 67 18.67 2.60 -9.80
CA VAL A 67 19.26 1.72 -8.77
C VAL A 67 18.91 2.21 -7.37
N LEU A 68 18.40 1.32 -6.52
CA LEU A 68 18.02 1.63 -5.14
C LEU A 68 18.70 0.69 -4.14
N ASP A 69 19.20 1.26 -3.03
CA ASP A 69 19.63 0.50 -1.84
C ASP A 69 18.46 0.28 -0.87
N LEU A 70 18.19 -0.98 -0.53
CA LEU A 70 17.09 -1.37 0.33
C LEU A 70 17.23 -0.88 1.78
N ASN A 71 18.45 -0.65 2.29
CA ASN A 71 18.68 -0.03 3.60
C ASN A 71 18.33 1.45 3.57
N GLU A 72 18.77 2.14 2.52
CA GLU A 72 18.52 3.57 2.35
C GLU A 72 17.02 3.80 2.20
N VAL A 73 16.36 3.07 1.31
CA VAL A 73 14.90 3.13 1.14
C VAL A 73 14.16 2.88 2.45
N ALA A 74 14.55 1.86 3.23
CA ALA A 74 13.93 1.61 4.54
C ALA A 74 14.08 2.79 5.50
N THR A 75 15.25 3.43 5.51
CA THR A 75 15.54 4.60 6.35
C THR A 75 14.74 5.81 5.89
N THR A 76 14.73 6.09 4.58
CA THR A 76 14.01 7.22 3.97
C THR A 76 12.50 7.11 4.14
N LEU A 77 11.94 5.90 4.01
CA LEU A 77 10.53 5.65 4.25
C LEU A 77 10.17 5.55 5.74
N GLY A 78 11.14 5.52 6.64
CA GLY A 78 10.92 5.38 8.08
C GLY A 78 10.29 4.04 8.47
N VAL A 79 10.53 2.98 7.70
CA VAL A 79 9.92 1.66 7.90
C VAL A 79 10.96 0.56 8.09
N ARG A 80 10.52 -0.57 8.65
CA ARG A 80 11.36 -1.77 8.73
C ARG A 80 11.56 -2.37 7.33
N LYS A 81 12.74 -2.96 7.08
CA LYS A 81 13.08 -3.67 5.84
C LYS A 81 12.01 -4.65 5.35
N ARG A 82 11.26 -5.27 6.26
CA ARG A 82 10.15 -6.16 5.91
C ARG A 82 9.13 -5.50 4.98
N ARG A 83 8.81 -4.21 5.15
CA ARG A 83 7.86 -3.50 4.29
C ARG A 83 8.42 -3.23 2.90
N VAL A 84 9.72 -2.97 2.81
CA VAL A 84 10.40 -2.84 1.51
C VAL A 84 10.31 -4.16 0.74
N TYR A 85 10.47 -5.31 1.42
CA TYR A 85 10.30 -6.62 0.79
C TYR A 85 8.88 -6.92 0.30
N ASP A 86 7.84 -6.42 0.99
CA ASP A 86 6.46 -6.54 0.50
C ASP A 86 6.33 -5.88 -0.89
N ILE A 87 7.00 -4.75 -1.10
CA ILE A 87 6.99 -4.01 -2.37
C ILE A 87 7.86 -4.74 -3.40
N THR A 88 9.11 -5.04 -3.07
CA THR A 88 10.06 -5.62 -4.04
C THR A 88 9.62 -7.00 -4.50
N ASN A 89 9.05 -7.85 -3.64
CA ASN A 89 8.62 -9.20 -4.05
C ASN A 89 7.51 -9.16 -5.09
N VAL A 90 6.58 -8.19 -4.98
CA VAL A 90 5.53 -8.02 -5.99
C VAL A 90 6.14 -7.54 -7.29
N LEU A 91 7.00 -6.51 -7.24
CA LEU A 91 7.64 -5.94 -8.44
C LEU A 91 8.56 -6.94 -9.15
N ASP A 92 9.28 -7.77 -8.39
CA ASP A 92 10.11 -8.87 -8.91
C ASP A 92 9.24 -9.96 -9.53
N GLY A 93 8.13 -10.33 -8.87
CA GLY A 93 7.18 -11.32 -9.38
C GLY A 93 6.49 -10.91 -10.70
N ILE A 94 6.42 -9.60 -10.99
CA ILE A 94 5.96 -9.07 -12.29
C ILE A 94 7.10 -8.57 -13.18
N HIS A 95 8.35 -8.85 -12.82
CA HIS A 95 9.55 -8.55 -13.60
C HIS A 95 9.80 -7.06 -13.93
N LEU A 96 9.40 -6.14 -13.04
CA LEU A 96 9.67 -4.70 -13.19
C LEU A 96 10.96 -4.25 -12.51
N ILE A 97 11.57 -5.10 -11.68
CA ILE A 97 12.85 -4.85 -11.04
C ILE A 97 13.77 -6.05 -11.22
N GLN A 98 15.07 -5.80 -11.16
CA GLN A 98 16.11 -6.83 -11.16
C GLN A 98 17.00 -6.69 -9.93
N LYS A 99 17.40 -7.82 -9.36
CA LYS A 99 18.34 -7.86 -8.24
C LYS A 99 19.77 -7.70 -8.74
N ARG A 100 20.43 -6.61 -8.33
CA ARG A 100 21.86 -6.38 -8.60
C ARG A 100 22.75 -7.01 -7.54
N SER A 101 22.37 -6.90 -6.27
CA SER A 101 23.10 -7.46 -5.13
C SER A 101 22.16 -7.73 -3.95
N LYS A 102 22.70 -8.15 -2.79
CA LYS A 102 21.88 -8.43 -1.59
C LYS A 102 21.05 -7.23 -1.14
N ASN A 103 21.58 -6.00 -1.28
CA ASN A 103 20.92 -4.77 -0.85
C ASN A 103 20.58 -3.83 -2.00
N LEU A 104 20.92 -4.16 -3.25
CA LEU A 104 20.68 -3.30 -4.41
C LEU A 104 19.70 -3.95 -5.38
N ILE A 105 18.71 -3.16 -5.79
CA ILE A 105 17.78 -3.48 -6.88
C ILE A 105 17.87 -2.41 -7.96
N GLN A 106 17.50 -2.76 -9.18
CA GLN A 106 17.43 -1.83 -10.30
C GLN A 106 16.07 -1.92 -10.97
N TRP A 107 15.49 -0.77 -11.31
CA TRP A 107 14.30 -0.66 -12.14
C TRP A 107 14.59 -1.01 -13.61
N VAL A 108 13.70 -1.76 -14.26
CA VAL A 108 13.82 -2.20 -15.66
C VAL A 108 13.12 -1.25 -16.63
#